data_AF-A0A1B9Y7G9-F1
#
_entry.id   AF-A0A1B9Y7G9-F1
#
_cell.length_a   1.000
_cell.length_b   1.000
_cell.length_c   1.000
_cell.angle_alpha   90.00
_cell.angle_beta   90.00
_cell.angle_gamma   90.00
#
_symmetry.space_group_name_H-M   'P 1'
#
loop_
_entity.id
_entity.type
_entity.pdbx_description
1 polymer ?
#
loop_
_entity_poly.entity_id
_entity_poly.type
_entity_poly.pdbx_seq_one_letter_code
_entity_poly.pdbx_strand_id
1 'polypeptide(L)'
;MDQKKLYGHWHFWEEFVSYPMMVYYWIRGENIQKMLTKKIDKAKKNASQIILTEKMKNEFLIQYEKLDNFFSFHFKDIEASRNHNFEEKIKYCLNQYKKESTSLLSSSNLMKLQGNFLNGAEKTLFLYFTLEGKTNREIRLSDIMIGDNSSKIFIAFLKGKKFIDENHNLTVDQKSSFIRIHRFLKDNHIINPDFQDTTIIEAMENEYNTNFDKGTFSRAIIVKPNDFEEIIYHELSELFNVRN
;
A
#
# COMPACT_ATOMS: atom_id res chain seq x y z
N MET A 1 -14.30 4.35 18.92
CA MET A 1 -14.04 3.19 18.04
C MET A 1 -15.13 2.15 18.25
N ASP A 2 -15.51 1.38 17.24
CA ASP A 2 -16.57 0.35 17.35
C ASP A 2 -16.19 -0.73 18.39
N GLN A 3 -17.13 -1.18 19.24
CA GLN A 3 -16.85 -2.15 20.31
C GLN A 3 -16.29 -3.46 19.76
N LYS A 4 -16.76 -3.88 18.58
CA LYS A 4 -16.26 -5.06 17.87
C LYS A 4 -14.78 -4.92 17.47
N LYS A 5 -14.30 -3.70 17.21
CA LYS A 5 -12.88 -3.43 16.89
C LYS A 5 -12.01 -3.33 18.14
N LEU A 6 -12.56 -2.78 19.24
CA LEU A 6 -11.90 -2.70 20.55
C LEU A 6 -11.72 -4.08 21.20
N TYR A 7 -12.72 -4.95 21.11
CA TYR A 7 -12.72 -6.24 21.82
C TYR A 7 -12.66 -7.47 20.90
N GLY A 8 -12.81 -7.33 19.59
CA GLY A 8 -12.80 -8.45 18.63
C GLY A 8 -14.09 -9.28 18.64
N HIS A 9 -14.12 -10.37 17.88
CA HIS A 9 -15.05 -11.48 18.10
C HIS A 9 -14.45 -12.39 19.16
N TRP A 10 -15.07 -12.44 20.33
CA TRP A 10 -14.59 -13.23 21.46
C TRP A 10 -15.40 -14.52 21.55
N HIS A 11 -14.77 -15.66 21.28
CA HIS A 11 -15.41 -16.96 21.53
C HIS A 11 -15.11 -17.39 22.97
N PHE A 12 -16.08 -18.01 23.65
CA PHE A 12 -15.96 -18.42 25.07
C PHE A 12 -14.72 -19.29 25.35
N TRP A 13 -14.27 -20.07 24.37
CA TRP A 13 -13.03 -20.88 24.44
C TRP A 13 -11.75 -20.05 24.49
N GLU A 14 -11.73 -18.83 23.96
CA GLU A 14 -10.58 -17.94 24.03
C GLU A 14 -10.37 -17.41 25.46
N GLU A 15 -11.40 -17.37 26.31
CA GLU A 15 -11.26 -17.06 27.74
C GLU A 15 -10.42 -18.14 28.47
N PHE A 16 -10.61 -19.43 28.12
CA PHE A 16 -9.89 -20.55 28.75
C PHE A 16 -8.39 -20.60 28.43
N VAL A 17 -7.97 -20.14 27.24
CA VAL A 17 -6.55 -20.14 26.83
C VAL A 17 -5.86 -18.83 27.21
N SER A 18 -6.59 -17.71 27.19
CA SER A 18 -6.03 -16.37 27.44
C SER A 18 -5.81 -16.10 28.93
N TYR A 19 -6.67 -16.63 29.81
CA TYR A 19 -6.59 -16.41 31.26
C TYR A 19 -5.31 -17.00 31.89
N PRO A 20 -4.93 -18.27 31.63
CA PRO A 20 -3.69 -18.85 32.17
C PRO A 20 -2.44 -18.19 31.61
N MET A 21 -2.46 -17.82 30.32
CA MET A 21 -1.32 -17.22 29.64
C MET A 21 -1.03 -15.81 30.17
N MET A 22 -2.07 -15.04 30.50
CA MET A 22 -1.92 -13.72 31.11
C MET A 22 -1.52 -13.76 32.58
N VAL A 23 -2.06 -14.69 33.37
CA VAL A 23 -1.57 -14.95 34.73
C VAL A 23 -0.08 -15.33 34.70
N TYR A 24 0.33 -16.17 33.74
CA TYR A 24 1.73 -16.49 33.50
C TYR A 24 2.58 -15.25 33.16
N TYR A 25 2.08 -14.33 32.34
CA TYR A 25 2.80 -13.09 32.01
C TYR A 25 2.86 -12.09 33.16
N TRP A 26 1.80 -12.04 33.98
CA TRP A 26 1.75 -11.21 35.18
C TRP A 26 2.71 -11.72 36.25
N ILE A 27 2.78 -13.04 36.46
CA ILE A 27 3.76 -13.70 37.34
C ILE A 27 5.20 -13.47 36.84
N ARG A 28 5.42 -13.37 35.53
CA ARG A 28 6.73 -13.06 34.93
C ARG A 28 7.07 -11.57 34.84
N GLY A 29 6.17 -10.67 35.25
CA GLY A 29 6.40 -9.21 35.18
C GLY A 29 6.57 -8.67 33.76
N GLU A 30 5.95 -9.30 32.77
CA GLU A 30 6.04 -8.86 31.37
C GLU A 30 5.07 -7.71 31.10
N ASN A 31 5.60 -6.55 30.71
CA ASN A 31 4.78 -5.41 30.29
C ASN A 31 4.33 -5.58 28.82
N ILE A 32 3.26 -4.87 28.44
CA ILE A 32 2.68 -4.95 27.10
C ILE A 32 3.71 -4.70 25.98
N GLN A 33 4.71 -3.85 26.23
CA GLN A 33 5.78 -3.55 25.29
C GLN A 33 6.67 -4.78 25.04
N LYS A 34 7.12 -5.47 26.09
CA LYS A 34 7.90 -6.71 25.98
C LYS A 34 7.12 -7.80 25.26
N MET A 35 5.82 -7.91 25.55
CA MET A 35 4.94 -8.87 24.88
C MET A 35 4.80 -8.56 23.39
N LEU A 36 4.62 -7.28 23.04
CA LEU A 36 4.55 -6.83 21.66
C LEU A 36 5.87 -7.09 20.92
N THR A 37 7.03 -6.83 21.53
CA THR A 37 8.34 -7.15 20.95
C THR A 37 8.44 -8.64 20.58
N LYS A 38 8.01 -9.54 21.47
CA LYS A 38 7.97 -10.98 21.16
C LYS A 38 7.06 -11.31 19.99
N LYS A 39 5.91 -10.64 19.86
CA LYS A 39 5.01 -10.80 18.71
C LYS A 39 5.63 -10.29 17.41
N ILE A 40 6.34 -9.16 17.46
CA ILE A 40 7.11 -8.61 16.33
C ILE A 40 8.16 -9.62 15.87
N ASP A 41 8.98 -10.13 16.79
CA ASP A 41 10.05 -11.08 16.46
C ASP A 41 9.50 -12.39 15.88
N LYS A 42 8.40 -12.89 16.46
CA LYS A 42 7.69 -14.06 15.93
C LYS A 42 7.14 -13.81 14.53
N ALA A 43 6.52 -12.65 14.30
CA ALA A 43 5.99 -12.28 12.99
C ALA A 43 7.10 -12.17 11.94
N LYS A 44 8.25 -11.53 12.25
CA LYS A 44 9.42 -11.46 11.37
C LYS A 44 9.95 -12.85 11.01
N LYS A 45 10.14 -13.71 12.02
CA LYS A 45 10.64 -15.08 11.82
C LYS A 45 9.69 -15.90 10.95
N ASN A 46 8.39 -15.80 11.18
CA ASN A 46 7.40 -16.52 10.38
C ASN A 46 7.37 -15.98 8.95
N ALA A 47 7.42 -14.66 8.78
CA ALA A 47 7.42 -14.03 7.46
C ALA A 47 8.65 -14.42 6.63
N SER A 48 9.84 -14.47 7.23
CA SER A 48 11.09 -14.86 6.53
C SER A 48 11.10 -16.31 6.03
N GLN A 49 10.20 -17.16 6.55
CA GLN A 49 10.08 -18.56 6.13
C GLN A 49 9.09 -18.75 4.96
N ILE A 50 8.36 -17.71 4.57
CA ILE A 50 7.38 -17.77 3.49
C ILE A 50 8.03 -17.38 2.15
N ILE A 51 7.88 -18.24 1.14
CA ILE A 51 8.21 -17.93 -0.25
C ILE A 51 6.93 -17.44 -0.94
N LEU A 52 6.92 -16.17 -1.36
CA LEU A 52 5.72 -15.51 -1.87
C LEU A 52 5.52 -15.78 -3.37
N THR A 53 4.48 -16.53 -3.74
CA THR A 53 4.02 -16.61 -5.15
C THR A 53 3.10 -15.43 -5.49
N GLU A 54 2.87 -15.15 -6.78
CA GLU A 54 1.97 -14.06 -7.21
C GLU A 54 0.53 -14.24 -6.74
N LYS A 55 0.03 -15.48 -6.74
CA LYS A 55 -1.32 -15.80 -6.23
C LYS A 55 -1.42 -15.55 -4.72
N MET A 56 -0.46 -16.07 -3.94
CA MET A 56 -0.43 -15.89 -2.48
C MET A 56 -0.26 -14.42 -2.10
N LYS A 57 0.52 -13.67 -2.87
CA LYS A 57 0.67 -12.22 -2.71
C LYS A 57 -0.68 -11.51 -2.77
N ASN A 58 -1.46 -11.74 -3.82
CA ASN A 58 -2.74 -11.06 -4.00
C ASN A 58 -3.73 -11.43 -2.88
N GLU A 59 -3.73 -12.70 -2.46
CA GLU A 59 -4.52 -13.15 -1.32
C GLU A 59 -4.10 -12.46 -0.01
N PHE A 60 -2.79 -12.32 0.24
CA PHE A 60 -2.27 -11.64 1.43
C PHE A 60 -2.52 -10.13 1.41
N LEU A 61 -2.51 -9.49 0.24
CA LEU A 61 -2.91 -8.08 0.09
C LEU A 61 -4.38 -7.88 0.48
N ILE A 62 -5.27 -8.70 -0.08
CA ILE A 62 -6.71 -8.66 0.26
C ILE A 62 -6.92 -8.93 1.75
N GLN A 63 -6.19 -9.88 2.33
CA GLN A 63 -6.24 -10.15 3.77
C GLN A 63 -5.75 -8.96 4.58
N TYR A 64 -4.63 -8.35 4.20
CA TYR A 64 -4.06 -7.19 4.89
C TYR A 64 -5.06 -6.04 4.88
N GLU A 65 -5.65 -5.69 3.72
CA GLU A 65 -6.66 -4.64 3.59
C GLU A 65 -7.88 -4.90 4.47
N LYS A 66 -8.39 -6.15 4.46
CA LYS A 66 -9.57 -6.57 5.24
C LYS A 66 -9.31 -6.75 6.74
N LEU A 67 -8.07 -6.65 7.22
CA LEU A 67 -7.79 -6.73 8.65
C LEU A 67 -8.51 -5.59 9.40
N ASP A 68 -9.50 -5.98 10.20
CA ASP A 68 -10.30 -5.10 11.03
C ASP A 68 -10.16 -5.48 12.51
N ASN A 69 -9.05 -5.05 13.12
CA ASN A 69 -8.78 -5.21 14.54
C ASN A 69 -8.16 -3.92 15.11
N PHE A 70 -8.11 -3.81 16.45
CA PHE A 70 -7.58 -2.63 17.14
C PHE A 70 -6.20 -2.22 16.61
N PHE A 71 -5.28 -3.18 16.50
CA PHE A 71 -3.92 -2.90 16.07
C PHE A 71 -3.86 -2.50 14.60
N SER A 72 -4.52 -3.25 13.70
CA SER A 72 -4.51 -2.94 12.26
C SER A 72 -5.11 -1.58 11.95
N PHE A 73 -6.16 -1.17 12.68
CA PHE A 73 -6.77 0.14 12.52
C PHE A 73 -5.77 1.26 12.77
N HIS A 74 -5.12 1.26 13.94
CA HIS A 74 -4.15 2.31 14.29
C HIS A 74 -2.84 2.21 13.50
N PHE A 75 -2.40 1.00 13.16
CA PHE A 75 -1.17 0.79 12.38
C PHE A 75 -1.30 1.31 10.94
N LYS A 76 -2.48 1.17 10.31
CA LYS A 76 -2.78 1.71 8.97
C LYS A 76 -3.11 3.21 8.99
N ASP A 77 -3.74 3.70 10.05
CA ASP A 77 -4.09 5.11 10.20
C ASP A 77 -2.85 6.02 10.16
N ILE A 78 -1.79 5.64 10.88
CA ILE A 78 -0.50 6.37 10.85
C ILE A 78 0.27 6.17 9.53
N GLU A 79 0.00 5.09 8.79
CA GLU A 79 0.56 4.86 7.45
C GLU A 79 -0.01 5.84 6.42
N ALA A 80 -1.26 6.29 6.59
CA ALA A 80 -1.86 7.32 5.74
C ALA A 80 -1.33 8.74 6.03
N SER A 81 -0.68 8.97 7.18
CA SER A 81 -0.26 10.30 7.64
C SER A 81 1.27 10.46 7.67
N ARG A 82 1.91 10.79 6.54
CA ARG A 82 3.35 11.13 6.40
C ARG A 82 4.35 9.97 6.68
N ASN A 83 5.60 10.14 6.20
CA ASN A 83 6.72 9.18 6.21
C ASN A 83 7.15 8.74 7.63
N HIS A 84 6.31 7.96 8.32
CA HIS A 84 6.65 7.37 9.61
C HIS A 84 7.43 6.07 9.44
N ASN A 85 8.56 5.96 10.15
CA ASN A 85 9.32 4.72 10.18
C ASN A 85 8.60 3.64 11.04
N PHE A 86 9.00 2.38 10.89
CA PHE A 86 8.36 1.27 11.60
C PHE A 86 8.29 1.46 13.12
N GLU A 87 9.36 1.97 13.74
CA GLU A 87 9.41 2.19 15.19
C GLU A 87 8.40 3.24 15.65
N GLU A 88 8.21 4.30 14.87
CA GLU A 88 7.20 5.32 15.12
C GLU A 88 5.79 4.75 15.03
N LYS A 89 5.52 3.88 14.05
CA LYS A 89 4.22 3.19 13.91
C LYS A 89 3.92 2.32 15.14
N ILE A 90 4.91 1.55 15.62
CA ILE A 90 4.79 0.73 16.82
C ILE A 90 4.55 1.59 18.07
N LYS A 91 5.30 2.69 18.21
CA LYS A 91 5.13 3.63 19.32
C LYS A 91 3.73 4.27 19.33
N TYR A 92 3.20 4.62 18.17
CA TYR A 92 1.84 5.13 18.05
C TYR A 92 0.80 4.10 18.50
N CYS A 93 0.89 2.86 18.01
CA CYS A 93 -0.03 1.79 18.40
C CYS A 93 0.01 1.53 19.92
N LEU A 94 1.20 1.54 20.53
CA LEU A 94 1.35 1.42 21.98
C LEU A 94 0.72 2.59 22.75
N ASN A 95 0.82 3.82 22.23
CA ASN A 95 0.20 4.98 22.85
C ASN A 95 -1.33 4.92 22.78
N GLN A 96 -1.89 4.47 21.66
CA GLN A 96 -3.34 4.27 21.53
C GLN A 96 -3.84 3.16 22.46
N TYR A 97 -3.11 2.04 22.54
CA TYR A 97 -3.38 1.00 23.54
C TYR A 97 -3.38 1.56 24.96
N LYS A 98 -2.37 2.37 25.34
CA LYS A 98 -2.29 2.95 26.69
C LYS A 98 -3.51 3.81 27.00
N LYS A 99 -3.89 4.72 26.08
CA LYS A 99 -5.07 5.59 26.24
C LYS A 99 -6.33 4.78 26.50
N GLU A 100 -6.56 3.75 25.71
CA GLU A 100 -7.76 2.90 25.84
C GLU A 100 -7.67 2.00 27.07
N SER A 101 -6.50 1.49 27.43
CA SER A 101 -6.34 0.69 28.66
C SER A 101 -6.63 1.50 29.93
N THR A 102 -6.33 2.81 29.94
CA THR A 102 -6.58 3.69 31.07
C THR A 102 -8.05 4.13 31.20
N SER A 103 -8.84 4.03 30.13
CA SER A 103 -10.26 4.39 30.15
C SER A 103 -11.17 3.22 30.57
N LEU A 104 -10.63 1.99 30.66
CA LEU A 104 -11.38 0.79 31.01
C LEU A 104 -11.41 0.53 32.52
N LEU A 105 -12.62 0.32 33.04
CA LEU A 105 -12.88 0.19 34.48
C LEU A 105 -12.80 -1.25 35.02
N SER A 106 -12.83 -2.28 34.16
CA SER A 106 -12.83 -3.69 34.59
C SER A 106 -11.60 -4.45 34.09
N SER A 107 -11.08 -5.33 34.94
CA SER A 107 -9.99 -6.25 34.60
C SER A 107 -10.33 -7.12 33.40
N SER A 108 -11.59 -7.57 33.28
CA SER A 108 -12.07 -8.34 32.13
C SER A 108 -11.96 -7.55 30.82
N ASN A 109 -12.36 -6.28 30.79
CA ASN A 109 -12.27 -5.47 29.57
C ASN A 109 -10.81 -5.17 29.20
N LEU A 110 -9.95 -4.94 30.19
CA LEU A 110 -8.51 -4.72 29.97
C LEU A 110 -7.84 -5.99 29.40
N MET A 111 -8.21 -7.16 29.90
CA MET A 111 -7.77 -8.44 29.35
C MET A 111 -8.23 -8.61 27.90
N LYS A 112 -9.48 -8.20 27.60
CA LYS A 112 -10.01 -8.28 26.25
C LYS A 112 -9.26 -7.39 25.27
N LEU A 113 -9.01 -6.15 25.68
CA LEU A 113 -8.21 -5.21 24.91
C LEU A 113 -6.79 -5.73 24.67
N GLN A 114 -6.13 -6.26 25.70
CA GLN A 114 -4.76 -6.77 25.60
C GLN A 114 -4.65 -7.97 24.66
N GLY A 115 -5.57 -8.94 24.77
CA GLY A 115 -5.61 -10.10 23.88
C GLY A 115 -5.82 -9.69 22.43
N ASN A 116 -6.80 -8.82 22.18
CA ASN A 116 -7.09 -8.30 20.83
C ASN A 116 -5.91 -7.50 20.27
N PHE A 117 -5.27 -6.64 21.08
CA PHE A 117 -4.11 -5.87 20.68
C PHE A 117 -2.93 -6.77 20.25
N LEU A 118 -2.57 -7.76 21.06
CA LEU A 118 -1.42 -8.62 20.79
C LEU A 118 -1.66 -9.62 19.66
N ASN A 119 -2.87 -10.20 19.57
CA ASN A 119 -3.22 -11.10 18.48
C ASN A 119 -3.41 -10.34 17.16
N GLY A 120 -4.00 -9.15 17.24
CA GLY A 120 -4.07 -8.20 16.13
C GLY A 120 -2.69 -7.82 15.63
N ALA A 121 -1.78 -7.45 16.53
CA ALA A 121 -0.39 -7.15 16.22
C ALA A 121 0.30 -8.30 15.48
N GLU A 122 0.21 -9.52 16.01
CA GLU A 122 0.86 -10.68 15.37
C GLU A 122 0.35 -10.91 13.95
N LYS A 123 -0.97 -10.87 13.71
CA LYS A 123 -1.57 -11.05 12.39
C LYS A 123 -1.21 -9.92 11.42
N THR A 124 -1.34 -8.67 11.88
CA THR A 124 -1.03 -7.48 11.07
C THR A 124 0.44 -7.44 10.71
N LEU A 125 1.33 -7.66 11.68
CA LEU A 125 2.77 -7.60 11.45
C LEU A 125 3.27 -8.78 10.62
N PHE A 126 2.68 -9.96 10.76
CA PHE A 126 3.00 -11.09 9.88
C PHE A 126 2.71 -10.72 8.43
N LEU A 127 1.49 -10.27 8.12
CA LEU A 127 1.15 -9.84 6.77
C LEU A 127 2.00 -8.66 6.32
N TYR A 128 2.23 -7.66 7.17
CA TYR A 128 3.10 -6.52 6.88
C TYR A 128 4.52 -6.97 6.52
N PHE A 129 5.15 -7.87 7.29
CA PHE A 129 6.51 -8.36 7.03
C PHE A 129 6.59 -9.33 5.85
N THR A 130 5.58 -10.19 5.66
CA THR A 130 5.48 -11.07 4.49
C THR A 130 5.25 -10.26 3.20
N LEU A 131 4.60 -9.10 3.32
CA LEU A 131 4.44 -8.11 2.28
C LEU A 131 5.52 -7.03 2.33
N GLU A 132 6.52 -7.10 3.23
CA GLU A 132 7.55 -6.07 3.36
C GLU A 132 8.52 -6.27 2.19
N GLY A 133 8.44 -5.33 1.26
CA GLY A 133 8.84 -5.48 -0.15
C GLY A 133 7.72 -5.13 -1.14
N LYS A 134 6.47 -4.93 -0.67
CA LYS A 134 5.29 -4.60 -1.50
C LYS A 134 4.41 -3.43 -1.03
N THR A 135 4.74 -2.78 0.08
CA THR A 135 4.59 -1.30 0.12
C THR A 135 5.59 -0.62 -0.84
N ASN A 136 6.56 -1.39 -1.37
CA ASN A 136 7.41 -1.10 -2.52
C ASN A 136 7.05 -1.98 -3.74
N ARG A 137 5.77 -2.33 -4.00
CA ARG A 137 5.43 -2.58 -5.41
C ARG A 137 5.36 -1.18 -5.99
N GLU A 138 6.47 -0.76 -6.57
CA GLU A 138 6.49 0.34 -7.53
C GLU A 138 5.27 0.15 -8.44
N ILE A 139 4.28 1.04 -8.28
CA ILE A 139 3.14 1.06 -9.19
C ILE A 139 3.71 1.24 -10.60
N ARG A 140 3.22 0.47 -11.57
CA ARG A 140 3.69 0.51 -12.97
C ARG A 140 2.55 0.82 -13.91
N LEU A 141 2.86 1.06 -15.18
CA LEU A 141 1.81 1.35 -16.16
C LEU A 141 0.81 0.20 -16.33
N SER A 142 1.28 -1.04 -16.21
CA SER A 142 0.41 -2.23 -16.23
C SER A 142 -0.60 -2.28 -15.08
N ASP A 143 -0.36 -1.57 -13.97
CA ASP A 143 -1.27 -1.52 -12.82
C ASP A 143 -2.33 -0.42 -12.97
N ILE A 144 -2.11 0.57 -13.84
CA ILE A 144 -3.01 1.74 -13.99
C ILE A 144 -3.73 1.80 -15.34
N MET A 145 -3.22 1.12 -16.37
CA MET A 145 -3.83 1.10 -17.70
C MET A 145 -4.97 0.07 -17.78
N ILE A 146 -6.04 0.45 -18.47
CA ILE A 146 -7.22 -0.38 -18.70
C ILE A 146 -6.92 -1.33 -19.86
N GLY A 147 -7.07 -2.64 -19.61
CA GLY A 147 -6.89 -3.72 -20.59
C GLY A 147 -5.55 -4.46 -20.44
N ASP A 148 -5.62 -5.79 -20.51
CA ASP A 148 -4.52 -6.70 -20.15
C ASP A 148 -3.21 -6.51 -20.95
N ASN A 149 -3.29 -5.90 -22.14
CA ASN A 149 -2.13 -5.68 -23.02
C ASN A 149 -1.82 -4.20 -23.28
N SER A 150 -2.59 -3.26 -22.71
CA SER A 150 -2.49 -1.84 -23.06
C SER A 150 -1.12 -1.25 -22.72
N SER A 151 -0.56 -1.63 -21.57
CA SER A 151 0.79 -1.21 -21.17
C SER A 151 1.87 -1.77 -22.08
N LYS A 152 1.76 -3.05 -22.50
CA LYS A 152 2.72 -3.67 -23.44
C LYS A 152 2.69 -2.98 -24.80
N ILE A 153 1.48 -2.70 -25.32
CA ILE A 153 1.26 -1.99 -26.58
C ILE A 153 1.89 -0.59 -26.50
N PHE A 154 1.64 0.13 -25.40
CA PHE A 154 2.19 1.47 -25.21
C PHE A 154 3.71 1.48 -25.09
N ILE A 155 4.29 0.57 -24.31
CA ILE A 155 5.75 0.45 -24.18
C ILE A 155 6.40 0.12 -25.53
N ALA A 156 5.80 -0.76 -26.34
CA ALA A 156 6.28 -1.06 -27.68
C ALA A 156 6.23 0.17 -28.59
N PHE A 157 5.15 0.97 -28.53
CA PHE A 157 5.05 2.24 -29.23
C PHE A 157 6.16 3.21 -28.84
N LEU A 158 6.41 3.39 -27.53
CA LEU A 158 7.44 4.29 -27.03
C LEU A 158 8.86 3.86 -27.46
N LYS A 159 9.16 2.55 -27.43
CA LYS A 159 10.41 2.01 -27.95
C LYS A 159 10.56 2.27 -29.45
N GLY A 160 9.51 2.01 -30.23
CA GLY A 160 9.49 2.26 -31.68
C GLY A 160 9.75 3.74 -32.03
N LYS A 161 9.25 4.66 -31.22
CA LYS A 161 9.46 6.11 -31.35
C LYS A 161 10.75 6.62 -30.69
N LYS A 162 11.54 5.74 -30.07
CA LYS A 162 12.78 6.09 -29.33
C LYS A 162 12.55 7.11 -28.21
N PHE A 163 11.38 7.05 -27.57
CA PHE A 163 11.13 7.79 -26.33
C PHE A 163 11.82 7.14 -25.13
N ILE A 164 11.98 5.82 -25.17
CA ILE A 164 12.62 5.00 -24.15
C ILE A 164 13.58 3.98 -24.79
N ASP A 165 14.59 3.55 -24.04
CA ASP A 165 15.52 2.49 -24.44
C ASP A 165 14.98 1.07 -24.10
N GLU A 166 15.81 0.05 -24.35
CA GLU A 166 15.43 -1.35 -24.06
C GLU A 166 15.21 -1.63 -22.57
N ASN A 167 15.87 -0.88 -21.70
CA ASN A 167 15.76 -0.95 -20.24
C ASN A 167 14.70 0.03 -19.69
N HIS A 168 13.87 0.59 -20.58
CA HIS A 168 12.81 1.56 -20.31
C HIS A 168 13.29 2.94 -19.84
N ASN A 169 14.60 3.23 -19.89
CA ASN A 169 15.07 4.55 -19.49
C ASN A 169 14.57 5.61 -20.47
N LEU A 170 14.05 6.73 -19.96
CA LEU A 170 13.62 7.85 -20.78
C LEU A 170 14.82 8.47 -21.52
N THR A 171 14.73 8.58 -22.84
CA THR A 171 15.79 9.11 -23.71
C THR A 171 15.50 10.50 -24.27
N VAL A 172 14.30 11.05 -24.04
CA VAL A 172 13.91 12.37 -24.57
C VAL A 172 14.22 13.51 -23.62
N ASP A 173 14.73 14.60 -24.19
CA ASP A 173 15.06 15.83 -23.45
C ASP A 173 13.80 16.59 -22.99
N GLN A 174 12.71 16.54 -23.78
CA GLN A 174 11.46 17.24 -23.48
C GLN A 174 10.53 16.41 -22.59
N LYS A 175 10.86 16.33 -21.30
CA LYS A 175 10.02 15.65 -20.29
C LYS A 175 8.58 16.17 -20.22
N SER A 176 8.35 17.44 -20.51
CA SER A 176 7.00 18.04 -20.49
C SER A 176 6.09 17.45 -21.56
N SER A 177 6.59 17.23 -22.78
CA SER A 177 5.84 16.60 -23.87
C SER A 177 5.52 15.14 -23.54
N PHE A 178 6.47 14.43 -22.92
CA PHE A 178 6.28 13.05 -22.47
C PHE A 178 5.21 12.92 -21.36
N ILE A 179 5.17 13.88 -20.44
CA ILE A 179 4.09 14.00 -19.44
C ILE A 179 2.74 14.23 -20.12
N ARG A 180 2.67 15.10 -21.13
CA ARG A 180 1.42 15.37 -21.87
C ARG A 180 0.90 14.16 -22.63
N ILE A 181 1.76 13.26 -23.13
CA ILE A 181 1.34 11.97 -23.71
C ILE A 181 0.59 11.11 -22.67
N HIS A 182 1.11 11.01 -21.44
CA HIS A 182 0.44 10.26 -20.38
C HIS A 182 -0.86 10.92 -19.93
N ARG A 183 -0.92 12.25 -19.96
CA ARG A 183 -2.15 13.00 -19.72
C ARG A 183 -3.21 12.65 -20.76
N PHE A 184 -2.84 12.64 -22.04
CA PHE A 184 -3.73 12.21 -23.12
C PHE A 184 -4.30 10.80 -22.89
N LEU A 185 -3.48 9.84 -22.43
CA LEU A 185 -3.96 8.48 -22.11
C LEU A 185 -4.98 8.48 -20.95
N LYS A 186 -4.78 9.33 -19.94
CA LYS A 186 -5.75 9.50 -18.84
C LYS A 186 -7.06 10.10 -19.33
N ASP A 187 -6.99 11.20 -20.07
CA ASP A 187 -8.18 11.92 -20.53
C ASP A 187 -9.04 11.04 -21.48
N ASN A 188 -8.40 10.11 -22.20
CA ASN A 188 -9.08 9.14 -23.07
C ASN A 188 -9.37 7.79 -22.40
N HIS A 189 -9.31 7.70 -21.07
CA HIS A 189 -9.68 6.51 -20.30
C HIS A 189 -8.89 5.24 -20.68
N ILE A 190 -7.68 5.40 -21.21
CA ILE A 190 -6.72 4.31 -21.43
C ILE A 190 -5.98 4.04 -20.12
N ILE A 191 -5.66 5.09 -19.37
CA ILE A 191 -5.34 5.00 -17.94
C ILE A 191 -6.65 5.14 -17.17
N ASN A 192 -6.85 4.34 -16.12
CA ASN A 192 -8.05 4.45 -15.29
C ASN A 192 -8.14 5.87 -14.68
N PRO A 193 -9.21 6.63 -14.98
CA PRO A 193 -9.36 8.02 -14.56
C PRO A 193 -9.45 8.20 -13.04
N ASP A 194 -9.80 7.14 -12.29
CA ASP A 194 -9.92 7.18 -10.83
C ASP A 194 -8.56 7.36 -10.13
N PHE A 195 -7.45 7.09 -10.82
CA PHE A 195 -6.12 7.31 -10.26
C PHE A 195 -5.78 8.80 -10.18
N GLN A 196 -5.28 9.20 -9.01
CA GLN A 196 -4.76 10.55 -8.78
C GLN A 196 -3.54 10.81 -9.67
N ASP A 197 -3.34 12.07 -10.07
CA ASP A 197 -2.19 12.48 -10.91
C ASP A 197 -0.85 12.08 -10.27
N THR A 198 -0.75 12.13 -8.94
CA THR A 198 0.45 11.71 -8.20
C THR A 198 0.76 10.23 -8.37
N THR A 199 -0.27 9.38 -8.39
CA THR A 199 -0.15 7.93 -8.56
C THR A 199 0.27 7.58 -9.99
N ILE A 200 -0.24 8.32 -10.97
CA ILE A 200 0.15 8.16 -12.37
C ILE A 200 1.61 8.58 -12.57
N ILE A 201 2.03 9.70 -11.99
CA ILE A 201 3.43 10.13 -12.04
C ILE A 201 4.34 9.11 -11.37
N GLU A 202 3.99 8.60 -10.19
CA GLU A 202 4.75 7.54 -9.54
C GLU A 202 4.89 6.31 -10.44
N ALA A 203 3.82 5.94 -11.15
CA ALA A 203 3.86 4.84 -12.11
C ALA A 203 4.81 5.09 -13.27
N MET A 204 4.85 6.33 -13.76
CA MET A 204 5.79 6.76 -14.80
C MET A 204 7.24 6.76 -14.29
N GLU A 205 7.48 7.29 -13.09
CA GLU A 205 8.85 7.37 -12.53
C GLU A 205 9.46 5.98 -12.37
N ASN A 206 8.64 5.03 -11.91
CA ASN A 206 9.01 3.63 -11.75
C ASN A 206 9.16 2.88 -13.09
N GLU A 207 8.32 3.17 -14.08
CA GLU A 207 8.41 2.52 -15.39
C GLU A 207 9.63 3.01 -16.18
N TYR A 208 10.00 4.29 -16.03
CA TYR A 208 10.98 4.94 -16.89
C TYR A 208 12.31 5.32 -16.23
N ASN A 209 12.52 4.88 -14.97
CA ASN A 209 13.72 5.16 -14.17
C ASN A 209 14.11 6.65 -14.17
N THR A 210 13.12 7.55 -14.10
CA THR A 210 13.37 9.00 -14.19
C THR A 210 12.37 9.78 -13.35
N ASN A 211 12.80 10.92 -12.80
CA ASN A 211 11.92 11.77 -12.02
C ASN A 211 11.17 12.77 -12.92
N PHE A 212 9.91 13.04 -12.57
CA PHE A 212 9.04 14.00 -13.27
C PHE A 212 8.55 15.09 -12.31
N ASP A 213 8.33 16.30 -12.85
CA ASP A 213 7.69 17.36 -12.06
C ASP A 213 6.21 17.06 -11.86
N LYS A 214 5.80 16.77 -10.63
CA LYS A 214 4.42 16.45 -10.24
C LYS A 214 3.45 17.57 -10.62
N GLY A 215 3.88 18.83 -10.58
CA GLY A 215 3.03 19.97 -10.96
C GLY A 215 2.75 20.07 -12.46
N THR A 216 3.61 19.49 -13.30
CA THR A 216 3.49 19.58 -14.77
C THR A 216 2.37 18.70 -15.31
N PHE A 217 2.08 17.56 -14.67
CA PHE A 217 0.98 16.68 -15.09
C PHE A 217 -0.39 17.33 -14.90
N SER A 218 -0.63 17.99 -13.77
CA SER A 218 -1.91 18.67 -13.54
C SER A 218 -2.09 19.93 -14.40
N ARG A 219 -0.98 20.63 -14.72
CA ARG A 219 -1.01 21.80 -15.63
C ARG A 219 -1.15 21.41 -17.11
N ALA A 220 -0.85 20.16 -17.47
CA ALA A 220 -0.89 19.68 -18.85
C ALA A 220 -2.25 19.88 -19.53
N ILE A 221 -3.35 19.85 -18.76
CA ILE A 221 -4.73 20.05 -19.25
C ILE A 221 -4.91 21.38 -20.00
N ILE A 222 -4.17 22.42 -19.59
CA ILE A 222 -4.38 23.80 -20.04
C ILE A 222 -3.46 24.15 -21.24
N VAL A 223 -2.49 23.29 -21.56
CA VAL A 223 -1.49 23.56 -22.59
C VAL A 223 -1.94 22.96 -23.91
N LYS A 224 -2.06 23.80 -24.94
CA LYS A 224 -2.34 23.32 -26.31
C LYS A 224 -1.18 22.45 -26.80
N PRO A 225 -1.44 21.26 -27.36
CA PRO A 225 -0.38 20.44 -27.94
C PRO A 225 0.26 21.16 -29.13
N ASN A 226 1.54 20.87 -29.35
CA ASN A 226 2.25 21.29 -30.57
C ASN A 226 2.06 20.26 -31.71
N ASP A 227 2.46 20.62 -32.94
CA ASP A 227 2.30 19.78 -34.13
C ASP A 227 2.87 18.36 -33.95
N PHE A 228 4.00 18.24 -33.23
CA PHE A 228 4.59 16.94 -32.94
C PHE A 228 3.72 16.11 -32.00
N GLU A 229 3.19 16.72 -30.94
CA GLU A 229 2.29 16.07 -29.99
C GLU A 229 0.97 15.66 -30.64
N GLU A 230 0.41 16.50 -31.51
CA GLU A 230 -0.80 16.18 -32.27
C GLU A 230 -0.62 14.93 -33.14
N ILE A 231 0.54 14.77 -33.79
CA ILE A 231 0.87 13.55 -34.55
C ILE A 231 0.91 12.33 -33.63
N ILE A 232 1.58 12.44 -32.47
CA ILE A 232 1.65 11.34 -31.51
C ILE A 232 0.27 10.97 -30.95
N TYR A 233 -0.58 11.96 -30.68
CA TYR A 233 -1.94 11.73 -30.19
C TYR A 233 -2.80 11.02 -31.24
N HIS A 234 -2.69 11.41 -32.51
CA HIS A 234 -3.39 10.73 -33.60
C HIS A 234 -2.99 9.25 -33.68
N GLU A 235 -1.69 8.95 -33.68
CA GLU A 235 -1.21 7.57 -33.73
C GLU A 235 -1.64 6.75 -32.50
N LEU A 236 -1.65 7.35 -31.31
CA LEU A 236 -2.15 6.69 -30.10
C LEU A 236 -3.66 6.48 -30.14
N SER A 237 -4.44 7.43 -30.68
CA SER A 237 -5.88 7.27 -30.89
C SER A 237 -6.18 6.05 -31.77
N GLU A 238 -5.46 5.90 -32.89
CA GLU A 238 -5.59 4.72 -33.76
C GLU A 238 -5.18 3.44 -33.03
N LEU A 239 -4.05 3.48 -32.31
CA LEU A 239 -3.51 2.31 -31.60
C LEU A 239 -4.46 1.79 -30.51
N PHE A 240 -5.13 2.69 -29.81
CA PHE A 240 -6.04 2.37 -28.70
C PHE A 240 -7.53 2.41 -29.08
N ASN A 241 -7.85 2.61 -30.36
CA ASN A 241 -9.23 2.77 -30.86
C ASN A 241 -10.03 3.83 -30.08
N VAL A 242 -9.39 4.95 -29.77
CA VAL A 242 -10.07 6.11 -29.17
C VAL A 242 -10.97 6.73 -30.23
N ARG A 243 -12.26 6.87 -29.93
CA ARG A 243 -13.19 7.61 -30.78
C ARG A 243 -12.94 9.10 -30.59
N ASN A 244 -12.43 9.76 -31.62
CA ASN A 244 -12.39 11.22 -31.72
C ASN A 244 -13.81 11.81 -31.78
#